data_AF-A0A023DJ66-F1
#
_entry.id   AF-A0A023DJ66-F1
#
_cell.length_a   1.000
_cell.length_b   1.000
_cell.length_c   1.000
_cell.angle_alpha   90.00
_cell.angle_beta   90.00
_cell.angle_gamma   90.00
#
_symmetry.space_group_name_H-M   'P 1'
#
loop_
_entity.id
_entity.type
_entity.pdbx_description
1 polymer ?
#
loop_
_entity_poly.entity_id
_entity_poly.type
_entity_poly.pdbx_seq_one_letter_code
_entity_poly.pdbx_strand_id
1 'polypeptide(L)' 'MNKETLLPAINTMRGGNILSQSGALAGENPYRYAGYQYDKETGLYYLIARYYHPTHGVFLSSDPDPGDVDDILT' A
#
# COMPACT_ATOMS: atom_id res chain seq x y z
N MET A 1 27.60 -24.91 -1.10
CA MET A 1 26.36 -24.19 -1.47
C MET A 1 25.91 -23.42 -0.24
N ASN A 2 26.34 -22.17 -0.17
CA ASN A 2 26.03 -21.20 0.86
C ASN A 2 24.54 -20.87 0.72
N LYS A 3 23.73 -21.46 1.60
CA LYS A 3 22.36 -20.98 1.82
C LYS A 3 22.52 -19.66 2.55
N GLU A 4 22.67 -18.56 1.81
CA GLU A 4 22.39 -17.25 2.39
C GLU A 4 20.96 -17.34 2.94
N THR A 5 20.85 -17.36 4.26
CA THR A 5 19.56 -17.38 4.94
C THR A 5 18.87 -16.09 4.55
N LEU A 6 17.99 -16.15 3.54
CA LEU A 6 17.20 -15.01 3.11
C LEU A 6 16.37 -14.60 4.33
N LEU A 7 16.79 -13.52 4.98
CA LEU A 7 16.01 -12.92 6.06
C LEU A 7 14.63 -12.59 5.51
N PRO A 8 13.55 -12.81 6.29
CA PRO A 8 12.21 -12.45 5.86
C PRO A 8 12.18 -10.97 5.48
N ALA A 9 11.51 -10.68 4.37
CA ALA A 9 11.25 -9.33 3.93
C ALA A 9 10.34 -8.63 4.95
N ILE A 10 10.88 -7.65 5.69
CA ILE A 10 10.13 -6.90 6.70
C ILE A 10 10.13 -5.42 6.33
N ASN A 11 8.92 -4.86 6.24
CA ASN A 11 8.71 -3.43 6.04
C ASN A 11 7.95 -2.87 7.25
N THR A 12 8.53 -1.87 7.91
CA THR A 12 7.83 -1.07 8.93
C THR A 12 7.26 0.17 8.26
N MET A 13 5.96 0.42 8.42
CA MET A 13 5.26 1.51 7.71
C MET A 13 4.39 2.36 8.64
N ARG A 14 4.15 3.61 8.25
CA ARG A 14 3.14 4.51 8.85
C ARG A 14 2.42 5.27 7.74
N GLY A 15 1.08 5.14 7.68
CA GLY A 15 0.27 5.79 6.64
C GLY A 15 0.73 5.46 5.23
N GLY A 16 1.21 4.23 5.00
CA GLY A 16 1.77 3.78 3.73
C GLY A 16 3.19 4.24 3.39
N ASN A 17 3.83 5.07 4.22
CA ASN A 17 5.24 5.43 4.05
C ASN A 17 6.14 4.37 4.70
N ILE A 18 7.20 3.95 4.00
CA ILE A 18 8.22 3.05 4.54
C ILE A 18 9.12 3.81 5.51
N LEU A 19 9.22 3.33 6.75
CA LEU A 19 10.10 3.87 7.78
C LEU A 19 11.40 3.06 7.89
N SER A 20 11.31 1.74 7.67
CA SER A 20 12.44 0.83 7.68
C SER A 20 12.13 -0.39 6.83
N GLN A 21 13.17 -0.92 6.20
CA GLN A 21 13.11 -2.07 5.31
C GLN A 21 14.31 -2.99 5.58
N SER A 22 14.03 -4.28 5.78
CA SER A 22 15.04 -5.30 6.10
C SER A 22 14.82 -6.58 5.29
N GLY A 23 15.91 -7.22 4.87
CA GLY A 23 15.88 -8.44 4.05
C GLY A 23 15.94 -8.14 2.55
N ALA A 24 16.60 -9.04 1.80
CA ALA A 24 16.93 -8.82 0.39
C ALA A 24 15.69 -8.66 -0.52
N LEU A 25 14.55 -9.25 -0.13
CA LEU A 25 13.33 -9.27 -0.94
C LEU A 25 12.30 -8.21 -0.52
N ALA A 26 12.60 -7.36 0.46
CA ALA A 26 11.61 -6.43 1.01
C ALA A 26 11.17 -5.33 0.05
N GLY A 27 12.03 -4.96 -0.90
CA GLY A 27 11.74 -3.98 -1.94
C GLY A 27 10.97 -4.58 -3.11
N GLU A 28 11.03 -5.90 -3.27
CA GLU A 28 10.39 -6.63 -4.36
C GLU A 28 8.91 -6.88 -4.12
N ASN A 29 8.46 -6.86 -2.85
CA ASN A 29 7.05 -7.05 -2.54
C ASN A 29 6.20 -5.87 -3.05
N PRO A 30 5.30 -6.08 -4.04
CA PRO A 30 4.41 -5.04 -4.53
C PRO A 30 3.25 -4.78 -3.56
N TYR A 31 2.89 -5.76 -2.72
CA TYR A 31 1.82 -5.63 -1.73
C TYR A 31 2.39 -5.13 -0.41
N ARG A 32 1.92 -3.96 0.03
CA ARG A 32 2.54 -3.22 1.13
C ARG A 32 1.47 -2.78 2.13
N TYR A 33 1.26 -1.48 2.28
CA TYR A 33 0.31 -0.91 3.21
C TYR A 33 -1.08 -1.53 3.11
N ALA A 34 -1.57 -2.06 4.24
CA ALA A 34 -2.88 -2.73 4.34
C ALA A 34 -3.13 -3.80 3.25
N GLY A 35 -2.08 -4.41 2.71
CA GLY A 35 -2.17 -5.41 1.65
C GLY A 35 -2.40 -4.84 0.25
N TYR A 36 -2.46 -3.52 0.08
CA TYR A 36 -2.66 -2.90 -1.22
C TYR A 36 -1.36 -2.82 -2.04
N GLN A 37 -1.53 -2.80 -3.35
CA GLN A 37 -0.42 -2.71 -4.28
C GLN A 37 0.16 -1.30 -4.29
N TYR A 38 1.47 -1.22 -4.12
CA TYR A 38 2.27 0.00 -4.24
C TYR A 38 2.84 0.10 -5.65
N ASP A 39 2.52 1.21 -6.31
CA ASP A 39 3.12 1.58 -7.57
C ASP A 39 4.43 2.36 -7.30
N LYS A 40 5.55 1.77 -7.73
CA LYS A 40 6.89 2.34 -7.55
C LYS A 40 7.13 3.56 -8.44
N GLU A 41 6.46 3.65 -9.59
CA GLU A 41 6.67 4.75 -10.54
C GLU A 41 5.99 6.03 -10.05
N THR A 42 4.77 5.90 -9.50
CA THR A 42 3.99 7.04 -9.02
C THR A 42 4.14 7.29 -7.51
N GLY A 43 4.58 6.29 -6.74
CA GLY A 43 4.64 6.36 -5.29
C GLY A 43 3.28 6.28 -4.60
N LEU A 44 2.25 5.80 -5.30
CA LEU A 44 0.87 5.73 -4.84
C LEU A 44 0.45 4.29 -4.51
N TYR A 45 -0.65 4.16 -3.77
CA TYR A 45 -1.30 2.88 -3.54
C TYR A 45 -2.62 2.78 -4.31
N TYR A 46 -2.85 1.66 -4.99
CA TYR A 46 -4.14 1.36 -5.58
C TYR A 46 -5.04 0.61 -4.60
N LEU A 47 -6.08 1.28 -4.11
CA LEU A 47 -7.04 0.75 -3.13
C LEU A 47 -8.34 0.32 -3.82
N ILE A 48 -8.22 -0.48 -4.89
CA ILE A 48 -9.32 -1.06 -5.70
C ILE A 48 -10.13 -0.04 -6.50
N ALA A 49 -10.52 1.08 -5.90
CA ALA A 49 -11.34 2.12 -6.52
C ALA A 49 -10.59 3.45 -6.66
N ARG A 50 -9.56 3.67 -5.84
CA ARG A 50 -8.89 4.98 -5.71
C ARG A 50 -7.40 4.85 -5.50
N TYR A 51 -6.66 5.86 -5.96
CA TYR A 51 -5.26 6.03 -5.63
C TYR A 51 -5.09 6.82 -4.34
N TYR A 52 -4.33 6.27 -3.41
CA TYR A 52 -3.98 6.89 -2.13
C TYR A 52 -2.55 7.41 -2.14
N HIS A 53 -2.36 8.66 -1.72
CA HIS A 53 -1.06 9.32 -1.61
C HIS A 53 -0.54 9.19 -0.16
N PRO A 54 0.45 8.32 0.11
CA PRO A 54 0.87 8.01 1.48
C PRO A 54 1.52 9.20 2.20
N THR A 55 2.26 10.05 1.48
CA THR A 55 2.90 11.23 2.09
C THR A 55 1.89 12.27 2.58
N HIS A 56 0.81 12.49 1.83
CA HIS A 56 -0.22 13.48 2.17
C HIS A 56 -1.38 12.89 2.97
N GLY A 57 -1.54 11.58 2.95
CA GLY A 57 -2.62 10.89 3.65
C GLY A 57 -4.00 11.07 3.02
N VAL A 58 -4.07 11.33 1.71
CA VAL A 58 -5.32 11.64 0.98
C VAL A 58 -5.50 10.79 -0.28
N PHE A 59 -6.74 10.66 -0.74
CA PHE A 59 -7.06 10.08 -2.04
C PHE A 59 -6.96 11.12 -3.16
N LEU A 60 -6.59 10.69 -4.36
CA LEU A 60 -6.52 11.56 -5.54
C LEU A 60 -7.88 11.84 -6.18
N SER A 61 -8.90 11.04 -5.84
CA SER A 61 -10.26 11.22 -6.31
C SER A 61 -11.28 11.11 -5.17
N SER A 62 -12.45 11.68 -5.39
CA SER A 62 -13.65 11.41 -4.59
C SER A 62 -14.01 9.93 -4.64
N ASP A 63 -14.78 9.48 -3.65
CA ASP A 63 -15.35 8.14 -3.69
C ASP A 63 -16.25 8.00 -4.93
N PRO A 64 -16.05 6.97 -5.79
CA PRO A 64 -16.96 6.74 -6.91
C PRO A 64 -18.35 6.31 -6.45
N ASP A 65 -18.51 5.82 -5.22
CA ASP A 65 -19.79 5.51 -4.63
C ASP A 65 -20.16 6.58 -3.59
N PRO A 66 -21.09 7.50 -3.90
CA PRO A 66 -21.53 8.52 -2.95
C PRO A 66 -22.44 7.96 -1.84
N GLY A 67 -22.88 6.70 -1.96
CA GLY A 67 -23.91 6.09 -1.14
C GLY A 67 -25.33 6.56 -1.48
N ASP A 68 -26.32 5.84 -0.96
CA ASP A 68 -27.75 6.14 -1.09
C ASP A 68 -28.33 6.49 0.29
N VAL A 69 -29.16 7.54 0.35
CA VAL A 69 -29.82 7.94 1.59
C VAL A 69 -30.95 6.99 1.98
N ASP A 70 -31.50 6.26 1.00
CA ASP A 70 -32.62 5.33 1.19
C ASP A 70 -32.16 3.87 1.38
N ASP A 71 -30.88 3.56 1.11
CA ASP A 71 -30.27 2.25 1.36
C ASP A 71 -29.03 2.36 2.25
N ILE A 72 -29.15 1.90 3.49
CA ILE A 72 -28.07 1.96 4.49
C ILE A 72 -26.87 1.05 4.16
N LEU A 73 -26.99 0.17 3.16
CA LEU A 73 -25.94 -0.78 2.78
C LEU A 73 -25.06 -0.28 1.63
N THR A 74 -25.43 0.84 0.99
CA THR A 74 -24.69 1.44 -0.12
C THR A 74 -24.38 2.89 0.19
#